data_AF-A0A9N7NZT8-F1
#
_entry.id   AF-A0A9N7NZT8-F1
#
_cell.length_a   1.000
_cell.length_b   1.000
_cell.length_c   1.000
_cell.angle_alpha   90.00
_cell.angle_beta   90.00
_cell.angle_gamma   90.00
#
_symmetry.space_group_name_H-M   'P 1'
#
loop_
_entity.id
_entity.type
_entity.pdbx_description
1 polymer ?
#
loop_
_entity_poly.entity_id
_entity_poly.type
_entity_poly.pdbx_seq_one_letter_code
_entity_poly.pdbx_strand_id
1 'polypeptide(L)' 'VNLNKSAIFFSRNTPEPLKLAICDALNGIVCHKSSRYLGLPLGIGKSKKE' A
#
# COMPACT_ATOMS: atom_id res chain seq x y z
N VAL A 1 18.46 2.52 -4.25
CA VAL A 1 17.09 2.12 -3.86
C VAL A 1 16.91 0.66 -4.23
N ASN A 2 16.45 -0.20 -3.31
CA ASN A 2 16.31 -1.65 -3.56
C ASN A 2 14.85 -1.96 -3.93
N LEU A 3 14.55 -1.98 -5.22
CA LEU A 3 13.17 -2.08 -5.73
C LEU A 3 12.45 -3.35 -5.25
N ASN A 4 13.17 -4.44 -5.02
CA ASN A 4 12.63 -5.70 -4.48
C ASN A 4 12.27 -5.64 -2.98
N LYS A 5 12.73 -4.61 -2.26
CA LYS A 5 12.42 -4.36 -0.84
C LYS A 5 11.61 -3.07 -0.64
N SER A 6 11.40 -2.30 -1.69
CA SER A 6 10.65 -1.06 -1.66
C SER A 6 9.18 -1.35 -1.94
N ALA A 7 8.30 -0.82 -1.09
CA ALA A 7 6.86 -0.96 -1.22
C ALA A 7 6.20 0.41 -1.21
N ILE A 8 5.15 0.57 -2.01
CA ILE A 8 4.34 1.79 -2.08
C ILE A 8 2.97 1.51 -1.48
N PHE A 9 2.53 2.42 -0.61
CA PHE A 9 1.21 2.39 0.00
C PHE A 9 0.41 3.58 -0.49
N PHE A 10 -0.73 3.31 -1.13
CA PHE A 10 -1.68 4.35 -1.49
C PHE A 10 -2.76 4.51 -0.42
N SER A 11 -3.24 5.73 -0.26
CA SER A 11 -4.44 5.99 0.52
C SER A 11 -5.66 5.29 -0.11
N ARG A 12 -6.70 5.04 0.69
CA ARG A 12 -7.94 4.43 0.18
C ARG A 12 -8.61 5.26 -0.92
N ASN A 13 -8.36 6.56 -0.92
CA ASN A 13 -9.02 7.52 -1.80
C ASN A 13 -8.26 7.72 -3.11
N THR A 14 -7.11 7.06 -3.26
CA THR A 14 -6.32 7.15 -4.49
C THR A 14 -7.03 6.36 -5.61
N PRO A 15 -7.35 7.00 -6.74
CA PRO A 15 -8.01 6.32 -7.86
C PRO A 15 -7.08 5.28 -8.52
N GLU A 16 -7.64 4.17 -8.96
CA GLU A 16 -6.88 3.04 -9.53
C GLU A 16 -6.01 3.41 -10.74
N PRO A 17 -6.50 4.22 -11.71
CA PRO A 17 -5.67 4.64 -12.85
C PRO A 17 -4.41 5.39 -12.41
N LEU A 18 -4.52 6.19 -11.34
CA LEU A 18 -3.39 6.94 -10.80
C LEU A 18 -2.38 6.02 -10.12
N LYS A 19 -2.83 4.95 -9.44
CA LYS A 19 -1.93 3.95 -8.84
C LYS A 19 -1.11 3.23 -9.92
N LEU A 20 -1.77 2.82 -11.00
CA LEU A 20 -1.11 2.14 -12.12
C LEU A 20 -0.06 3.04 -12.78
N ALA A 21 -0.41 4.29 -13.06
CA ALA A 21 0.53 5.27 -13.64
C ALA A 21 1.76 5.50 -12.74
N ILE A 22 1.56 5.57 -11.41
CA ILE A 22 2.66 5.75 -10.46
C ILE A 22 3.52 4.48 -10.36
N CYS A 23 2.92 3.29 -10.33
CA CYS A 23 3.67 2.04 -10.32
C CYS A 23 4.51 1.86 -11.58
N ASP A 24 3.96 2.21 -12.75
CA ASP A 24 4.68 2.19 -14.03
C ASP A 24 5.85 3.19 -14.04
N ALA A 25 5.58 4.44 -13.64
CA ALA A 25 6.58 5.50 -13.54
C ALA A 25 7.72 5.18 -12.56
N LEU A 26 7.47 4.31 -11.57
CA LEU A 26 8.46 3.88 -10.59
C LEU A 26 9.10 2.53 -10.94
N ASN A 27 9.24 2.21 -12.23
CA ASN A 27 9.87 0.98 -12.72
C ASN A 27 9.19 -0.31 -12.24
N GLY A 28 7.86 -0.29 -12.09
CA GLY A 28 7.08 -1.49 -11.77
C GLY A 28 7.14 -1.89 -10.29
N ILE A 29 7.39 -0.96 -9.36
CA ILE A 29 7.27 -1.25 -7.93
C ILE A 29 5.85 -1.73 -7.63
N VAL A 30 5.76 -2.92 -7.04
CA VAL A 30 4.49 -3.56 -6.73
C VAL A 30 3.81 -2.82 -5.58
N CYS A 31 2.54 -2.48 -5.78
CA CYS A 31 1.72 -1.92 -4.73
C CYS A 31 1.37 -3.01 -3.71
N HIS A 32 1.89 -2.88 -2.49
CA HIS A 32 1.56 -3.80 -1.40
C HIS A 32 0.37 -3.28 -0.60
N LYS A 33 -0.63 -4.16 -0.42
CA LYS A 33 -1.70 -3.94 0.55
C LYS A 33 -1.17 -4.36 1.93
N SER A 34 -0.82 -3.39 2.77
CA SER A 34 -0.52 -3.67 4.18
C SER A 34 -1.78 -3.45 5.02
N SER A 35 -2.03 -4.33 5.98
CA SER A 35 -3.01 -4.14 7.05
C SER A 35 -2.45 -3.29 8.21
N ARG A 36 -1.16 -2.92 8.12
CA ARG A 36 -0.44 -2.09 9.09
C ARG A 36 0.25 -0.90 8.42
N TYR A 37 0.09 0.29 8.97
CA TYR A 37 0.81 1.49 8.54
C TYR A 37 1.72 1.92 9.68
N LEU A 38 3.04 2.05 9.41
CA LEU A 38 4.05 2.39 10.41
C LEU A 38 4.06 1.44 11.63
N GLY A 39 3.84 0.14 11.40
CA GLY A 39 3.79 -0.86 12.47
C GLY A 39 2.47 -0.92 13.26
N LEU A 40 1.53 -0.01 12.98
CA LEU A 40 0.24 0.07 13.65
C LEU A 40 -0.88 -0.49 12.76
N PRO A 41 -1.85 -1.25 13.31
CA PRO A 41 -2.98 -1.74 12.54
C PRO A 41 -3.79 -0.57 11.97
N LEU A 42 -4.09 -0.63 10.68
CA LEU A 42 -4.88 0.38 9.95
C LEU A 42 -6.35 0.46 10.39
N GLY A 43 -6.79 -0.48 11.24
CA GLY A 43 -8.13 -0.52 11.81
C GLY A 43 -8.06 -0.41 13.32
N ILE A 44 -8.00 0.81 13.86
CA ILE A 44 -8.50 1.04 15.22
C ILE A 44 -9.99 0.67 15.17
N GLY A 45 -10.36 -0.45 15.80
CA GLY A 45 -11.77 -0.84 16.00
C GLY A 45 -12.28 -2.08 15.27
N LYS A 46 -11.48 -2.83 14.50
CA LYS A 46 -11.93 -4.17 14.06
C LYS A 46 -11.63 -5.18 15.17
N SER A 47 -12.58 -5.34 16.09
CA SER A 47 -12.61 -6.48 17.01
C SER A 47 -12.39 -7.77 16.22
N LYS A 48 -11.46 -8.61 16.67
CA LYS A 48 -11.37 -10.00 16.20
C LYS A 48 -12.72 -10.64 16.52
N LYS A 49 -13.56 -10.87 15.52
CA LYS A 49 -14.53 -11.96 15.61
C LYS A 49 -13.78 -13.21 15.19
N GLU A 50 -13.57 -14.07 16.18
CA GLU A 50 -13.39 -15.51 15.99
C GLU A 50 -14.51 -16.09 15.11
#